data_AF-A0A1P8Q1Z9-F1
#
_entry.id   AF-A0A1P8Q1Z9-F1
#
_cell.length_a   1.000
_cell.length_b   1.000
_cell.length_c   1.000
_cell.angle_alpha   90.00
_cell.angle_beta   90.00
_cell.angle_gamma   90.00
#
_symmetry.space_group_name_H-M   'P 1'
#
loop_
_entity.id
_entity.type
_entity.pdbx_description
1 polymer ?
#
loop_
_entity_poly.entity_id
_entity_poly.type
_entity_poly.pdbx_seq_one_letter_code
_entity_poly.pdbx_strand_id
1 'polypeptide(L)'
;MSERTQIDSEKFALNFASSNYEKGLNKKELIKESKDYLISYLTAYYLAQDFNNAEKKSFDNDGIKFQDLSFEELKNRVRDLNKY
;
A
#
# COMPACT_ATOMS: atom_id res chain seq x y z
N MET A 1 16.86 -14.77 3.92
CA MET A 1 16.21 -13.92 2.91
C MET A 1 14.95 -13.38 3.56
N SER A 2 14.80 -12.07 3.76
CA SER A 2 13.54 -11.56 4.31
C SER A 2 12.47 -11.71 3.23
N GLU A 3 11.43 -12.48 3.52
CA GLU A 3 10.26 -12.57 2.65
C GLU A 3 9.60 -11.18 2.66
N ARG A 4 9.82 -10.42 1.58
CA ARG A 4 9.21 -9.11 1.41
C ARG A 4 7.72 -9.30 1.21
N THR A 5 6.91 -8.58 1.96
CA THR A 5 5.46 -8.55 1.72
C THR A 5 5.20 -7.68 0.50
N GLN A 6 5.06 -8.31 -0.67
CA GLN A 6 4.63 -7.64 -1.89
C GLN A 6 3.17 -8.00 -2.15
N ILE A 7 2.31 -6.99 -2.12
CA ILE A 7 0.90 -7.15 -2.45
C ILE A 7 0.75 -7.19 -3.97
N ASP A 8 0.05 -8.19 -4.50
CA ASP A 8 -0.47 -8.14 -5.86
C ASP A 8 -1.61 -7.10 -5.90
N SER A 9 -1.29 -5.88 -6.34
CA SER A 9 -2.19 -4.73 -6.29
C SER A 9 -3.47 -4.94 -7.10
N GLU A 10 -3.38 -5.65 -8.23
CA GLU A 10 -4.53 -5.93 -9.09
C GLU A 10 -5.45 -6.96 -8.44
N LYS A 11 -4.89 -8.07 -7.96
CA LYS A 11 -5.66 -9.11 -7.26
C LYS A 11 -6.29 -8.59 -5.98
N PHE A 12 -5.58 -7.75 -5.22
CA PHE A 12 -6.13 -7.11 -4.02
C PHE A 12 -7.31 -6.20 -4.37
N ALA A 13 -7.13 -5.31 -5.36
CA ALA A 13 -8.15 -4.35 -5.75
C ALA A 13 -9.40 -5.02 -6.31
N LEU A 14 -9.25 -6.05 -7.14
CA LEU A 14 -10.38 -6.84 -7.67
C LEU A 14 -11.19 -7.48 -6.56
N ASN A 15 -10.53 -8.14 -5.60
CA ASN A 15 -11.22 -8.79 -4.49
C ASN A 15 -11.91 -7.79 -3.57
N PHE A 16 -11.25 -6.66 -3.27
CA PHE A 16 -11.82 -5.59 -2.45
C PHE A 16 -13.05 -4.95 -3.10
N ALA A 17 -12.96 -4.61 -4.40
CA ALA A 17 -14.08 -4.04 -5.12
C ALA A 17 -15.25 -5.03 -5.19
N SER A 18 -14.97 -6.31 -5.43
CA SER A 18 -15.98 -7.37 -5.51
C SER A 18 -16.66 -7.64 -4.17
N SER A 19 -15.93 -7.66 -3.05
CA SER A 19 -16.52 -7.83 -1.71
C SER A 19 -17.43 -6.68 -1.32
N ASN A 20 -17.17 -5.47 -1.81
CA ASN A 20 -18.04 -4.32 -1.59
C ASN A 20 -19.29 -4.34 -2.50
N TYR A 21 -19.31 -5.21 -3.51
CA TYR A 21 -20.31 -5.24 -4.58
C TYR A 21 -21.29 -6.40 -4.56
N GLU A 22 -21.41 -7.12 -3.43
CA GLU A 22 -22.31 -8.29 -3.31
C GLU A 22 -23.83 -7.99 -3.44
N LYS A 23 -24.23 -6.75 -3.74
CA LYS A 23 -25.64 -6.41 -3.99
C LYS A 23 -25.96 -6.62 -5.46
N GLY A 24 -26.91 -7.50 -5.75
CA GLY A 24 -27.38 -7.77 -7.10
C GLY A 24 -27.71 -6.49 -7.87
N LEU A 25 -27.19 -6.38 -9.09
CA LEU A 25 -27.24 -5.16 -9.90
C LEU A 25 -28.68 -4.78 -10.25
N ASN A 26 -29.12 -3.59 -9.80
CA ASN A 26 -30.37 -3.02 -10.27
C ASN A 26 -30.13 -2.34 -11.62
N LYS A 27 -30.77 -2.81 -12.70
CA LYS A 27 -30.60 -2.23 -14.05
C LYS A 27 -30.81 -0.71 -14.12
N LYS A 28 -31.62 -0.12 -13.23
CA LYS A 28 -31.83 1.34 -13.18
C LYS A 28 -30.64 2.10 -12.57
N GLU A 29 -29.84 1.44 -11.74
CA GLU A 29 -28.71 2.04 -11.03
C GLU A 29 -27.35 1.58 -11.58
N LEU A 30 -27.33 0.71 -12.59
CA LEU A 30 -26.13 0.12 -13.19
C LEU A 30 -24.98 1.12 -13.43
N ILE A 31 -25.26 2.32 -13.92
CA ILE A 31 -24.22 3.34 -14.19
C ILE A 31 -23.61 3.87 -12.88
N LYS A 32 -24.47 4.19 -11.90
CA LYS A 32 -24.02 4.65 -10.58
C LYS A 32 -23.24 3.52 -9.90
N GLU A 33 -23.78 2.32 -9.99
CA GLU A 33 -23.19 1.15 -9.41
C GLU A 33 -21.79 0.85 -9.99
N SER A 34 -21.67 0.88 -11.32
CA SER A 34 -20.38 0.70 -12.00
C SER A 34 -19.34 1.75 -11.60
N LYS A 35 -19.77 3.00 -11.35
CA LYS A 35 -18.87 4.07 -10.88
C LYS A 35 -18.38 3.80 -9.46
N ASP A 36 -19.26 3.36 -8.56
CA ASP A 36 -18.90 3.04 -7.18
C ASP A 36 -17.94 1.85 -7.12
N TYR A 37 -18.15 0.84 -7.96
CA TYR A 37 -17.21 -0.28 -8.13
C TYR A 37 -15.85 0.21 -8.63
N LEU A 38 -15.82 1.03 -9.68
CA LEU A 38 -14.59 1.55 -10.26
C LEU A 38 -13.79 2.38 -9.25
N ILE A 39 -14.47 3.25 -8.49
CA ILE A 39 -13.83 4.05 -7.44
C ILE A 39 -13.22 3.12 -6.39
N SER A 40 -13.97 2.12 -5.91
CA SER A 40 -13.49 1.14 -4.92
C SER A 40 -12.26 0.39 -5.41
N TYR A 41 -12.28 -0.06 -6.67
CA TYR A 41 -11.15 -0.73 -7.31
C TYR A 41 -9.91 0.17 -7.37
N LEU A 42 -10.06 1.38 -7.92
CA LEU A 42 -8.93 2.30 -8.09
C LEU A 42 -8.32 2.72 -6.76
N THR A 43 -9.16 2.97 -5.74
CA THR A 43 -8.69 3.29 -4.39
C THR A 43 -7.87 2.13 -3.80
N ALA A 44 -8.37 0.90 -3.85
CA ALA A 44 -7.67 -0.25 -3.34
C ALA A 44 -6.36 -0.54 -4.09
N TYR A 45 -6.36 -0.36 -5.41
CA TYR A 45 -5.17 -0.51 -6.24
C TYR A 45 -4.09 0.49 -5.84
N TYR A 46 -4.45 1.77 -5.70
CA TYR A 46 -3.52 2.82 -5.27
C TYR A 46 -2.96 2.57 -3.87
N LEU A 47 -3.79 2.14 -2.91
CA LEU A 47 -3.33 1.82 -1.56
C LEU A 47 -2.32 0.66 -1.55
N ALA A 48 -2.58 -0.40 -2.33
CA ALA A 48 -1.66 -1.53 -2.44
C ALA A 48 -0.33 -1.13 -3.11
N GLN A 49 -0.38 -0.28 -4.14
CA GLN A 49 0.84 0.25 -4.76
C GLN A 49 1.62 1.17 -3.82
N ASP A 50 0.94 2.05 -3.10
CA ASP A 50 1.58 2.94 -2.13
C ASP A 50 2.24 2.15 -1.01
N PHE A 51 1.57 1.11 -0.49
CA PHE A 51 2.17 0.17 0.45
C PHE A 51 3.42 -0.50 -0.13
N ASN A 52 3.35 -1.08 -1.34
CA ASN A 52 4.50 -1.72 -1.97
C ASN A 52 5.68 -0.74 -2.17
N ASN A 53 5.38 0.51 -2.52
CA ASN A 53 6.38 1.56 -2.68
C ASN A 53 6.98 1.99 -1.35
N ALA A 54 6.18 2.09 -0.29
CA ALA A 54 6.62 2.40 1.06
C ALA A 54 7.49 1.28 1.63
N GLU A 55 7.08 0.02 1.45
CA GLU A 55 7.88 -1.17 1.80
C GLU A 55 9.25 -1.08 1.12
N LYS A 56 9.23 -0.93 -0.21
CA LYS A 56 10.45 -0.80 -1.00
C LYS A 56 11.36 0.34 -0.53
N LYS A 57 10.81 1.53 -0.26
CA LYS A 57 11.58 2.69 0.25
C LYS A 57 12.08 2.50 1.68
N SER A 58 11.34 1.79 2.52
CA SER A 58 11.73 1.50 3.90
C SER A 58 12.93 0.57 3.96
N PHE A 59 13.10 -0.31 2.96
CA PHE A 59 14.24 -1.22 2.86
C PHE A 59 15.35 -0.77 1.89
N ASP A 60 15.07 0.10 0.92
CA ASP A 60 16.10 0.77 0.10
C ASP A 60 16.90 1.81 0.91
N ASN A 61 16.41 2.20 2.10
CA ASN A 61 17.10 3.12 3.01
C ASN A 61 18.00 2.46 4.05
N ASP A 62 18.18 1.14 4.04
CA ASP A 62 19.10 0.45 4.96
C ASP A 62 19.91 -0.64 4.23
N GLY A 63 21.01 -0.19 3.63
CA GLY A 63 22.19 -1.05 3.47
C GLY A 63 22.89 -1.36 4.80
N ILE A 64 22.44 -0.74 5.91
CA ILE A 64 22.98 -0.91 7.26
C ILE A 64 21.78 -1.07 8.18
N LYS A 65 21.62 -2.23 8.84
CA LYS A 65 20.54 -2.40 9.82
C LYS A 65 20.80 -1.43 10.97
N PHE A 66 19.74 -0.98 11.66
CA PHE A 66 19.90 -0.11 12.85
C PHE A 66 20.90 -0.63 13.90
N GLN A 67 21.06 -1.94 13.99
CA GLN A 67 21.98 -2.63 14.90
C GLN A 67 23.45 -2.54 14.46
N ASP A 68 23.67 -2.25 13.19
CA ASP A 68 24.98 -2.13 12.54
C ASP A 68 25.43 -0.66 12.41
N LEU A 69 24.59 0.31 12.82
CA LEU A 69 24.92 1.74 12.81
C LEU A 69 25.86 2.07 13.98
N SER A 70 26.91 2.83 13.69
CA SER A 70 27.68 3.48 14.75
C SER A 70 26.83 4.50 15.50
N PHE A 71 27.22 4.81 16.74
CA PHE A 71 26.47 5.74 17.59
C PHE A 71 26.17 7.10 16.92
N GLU A 72 27.12 7.63 16.14
CA GLU A 72 26.95 8.89 15.42
C GLU A 72 25.96 8.80 14.25
N GLU A 73 25.95 7.66 13.54
CA GLU A 73 24.98 7.42 12.46
C GLU A 73 23.56 7.24 13.00
N LEU A 74 23.45 6.56 14.14
CA LEU A 74 22.18 6.36 14.84
C LEU A 74 21.60 7.70 15.33
N LYS A 75 22.45 8.57 15.87
CA LYS A 75 22.07 9.94 16.27
C LYS A 75 21.58 10.79 15.09
N ASN A 76 22.23 10.69 13.94
CA ASN A 76 21.81 11.40 12.73
C ASN A 76 20.46 10.88 12.19
N ARG A 77 20.29 9.56 12.16
CA ARG A 77 19.05 8.90 11.73
C ARG A 77 17.85 9.30 12.61
N VAL A 78 18.03 9.33 13.93
CA VAL A 78 16.99 9.77 14.89
C VAL A 78 16.64 11.26 14.68
N ARG A 79 17.62 12.09 14.36
CA ARG A 79 17.41 13.52 14.10
C ARG A 79 16.59 13.76 12.83
N ASP A 80 16.78 12.96 11.80
CA ASP A 80 16.06 13.10 10.53
C ASP A 80 14.62 12.58 10.60
N LEU A 81 14.35 11.59 11.45
CA LEU A 81 12.99 11.09 11.73
C LEU A 81 12.13 12.08 12.53
N ASN A 82 12.74 12.94 13.36
CA ASN A 82 12.03 13.91 14.20
C ASN A 82 11.73 15.25 13.49
N LYS A 83 11.95 15.32 12.17
CA LYS A 83 11.67 16.50 11.33
C LYS A 83 10.36 16.41 10.53
N TYR A 84 9.58 15.36 10.77
CA TYR A 84 8.20 15.20 10.32
C TYR A 84 7.28 15.11 11.55
#